data_AF-A0A9N8JBP1-F1
#
_entry.id   AF-A0A9N8JBP1-F1
#
_cell.length_a   1.000
_cell.length_b   1.000
_cell.length_c   1.000
_cell.angle_alpha   90.00
_cell.angle_beta   90.00
_cell.angle_gamma   90.00
#
_symmetry.space_group_name_H-M   'P 1'
#
loop_
_entity.id
_entity.type
_entity.pdbx_description
1 polymer ?
#
loop_
_entity_poly.entity_id
_entity_poly.type
_entity_poly.pdbx_seq_one_letter_code
_entity_poly.pdbx_strand_id
1 'polypeptide(L)'
;MANFVKSCSVFTDEDNKTEKALRVQHTATFIWLARCTEVEESGFDLYLPEFASIVKWSRFLTTPKQEPKEHCLHSRLASLSVSSVPRFSLNMNYIPPLYLVAIKCRDPITRREAISILEETNGREGLWDARLHAKAARRLVEVEESGVLIFEGAKSAYMEPGPLMRMIADGEVRMPRQNSIQECFRVHDMDLRNVTEGVTGTVDITWRIYPNGRHEEKTQWTEVLEF
;
A
#
# COMPACT_ATOMS: atom_id res chain seq x y z
N MET A 1 -35.85 0.94 39.32
CA MET A 1 -35.49 0.29 38.05
C MET A 1 -34.98 1.38 37.12
N ALA A 2 -33.69 1.39 36.80
CA ALA A 2 -33.10 2.38 35.91
C ALA A 2 -33.54 2.05 34.47
N ASN A 3 -34.29 2.95 33.85
CA ASN A 3 -34.62 2.88 32.43
C ASN A 3 -33.32 3.09 31.64
N PHE A 4 -32.70 2.02 31.17
CA PHE A 4 -31.70 2.11 30.10
C PHE A 4 -32.44 2.64 28.87
N VAL A 5 -32.34 3.95 28.64
CA VAL A 5 -32.70 4.56 27.37
C VAL A 5 -31.75 3.96 26.34
N LYS A 6 -32.26 3.03 25.54
CA LYS A 6 -31.57 2.52 24.35
C LYS A 6 -31.57 3.67 23.35
N SER A 7 -30.63 4.62 23.48
CA SER A 7 -30.41 5.63 22.45
C SER A 7 -29.73 4.93 21.28
N CYS A 8 -30.49 4.20 20.47
CA CYS A 8 -30.04 3.82 19.15
C CYS A 8 -30.08 5.09 18.30
N SER A 9 -29.02 5.89 18.36
CA SER A 9 -28.74 6.87 17.31
C SER A 9 -28.78 6.14 15.97
N VAL A 10 -29.41 6.75 14.97
CA VAL A 10 -29.46 6.19 13.63
C VAL A 10 -28.03 6.06 13.12
N PHE A 11 -27.65 4.88 12.64
CA PHE A 11 -26.33 4.63 12.07
C PHE A 11 -26.09 5.57 10.89
N THR A 12 -25.11 6.47 11.05
CA THR A 12 -24.79 7.52 10.08
C THR A 12 -23.76 7.05 9.06
N ASP A 13 -23.54 7.85 8.01
CA ASP A 13 -22.46 7.57 7.07
C ASP A 13 -21.08 7.71 7.72
N GLU A 14 -20.93 8.61 8.68
CA GLU A 14 -19.71 8.77 9.47
C GLU A 14 -19.46 7.56 10.37
N ASP A 15 -20.51 6.96 10.96
CA ASP A 15 -20.38 5.70 11.69
C ASP A 15 -19.90 4.57 10.77
N ASN A 16 -20.38 4.53 9.53
CA ASN A 16 -19.93 3.56 8.54
C ASN A 16 -18.47 3.78 8.15
N LYS A 17 -18.03 5.03 7.88
CA LYS A 17 -16.62 5.33 7.61
C LYS A 17 -15.73 4.95 8.78
N THR A 18 -16.15 5.30 10.00
CA THR A 18 -15.43 4.96 11.23
C THR A 18 -15.32 3.44 11.39
N GLU A 19 -16.40 2.70 11.17
CA GLU A 19 -16.41 1.24 11.22
C GLU A 19 -15.44 0.63 10.20
N LYS A 20 -15.38 1.14 8.97
CA LYS A 20 -14.43 0.66 7.95
C LYS A 20 -12.99 1.00 8.31
N ALA A 21 -12.71 2.21 8.79
CA ALA A 21 -11.37 2.60 9.24
C ALA A 21 -10.89 1.70 10.40
N LEU A 22 -11.77 1.40 11.36
CA LEU A 22 -11.48 0.47 12.45
C LEU A 22 -11.18 -0.94 11.94
N ARG A 23 -11.96 -1.47 10.99
CA ARG A 23 -11.68 -2.79 10.39
C ARG A 23 -10.35 -2.84 9.67
N VAL A 24 -10.01 -1.80 8.91
CA VAL A 24 -8.73 -1.69 8.21
C VAL A 24 -7.56 -1.74 9.20
N GLN A 25 -7.59 -0.90 10.24
CA GLN A 25 -6.55 -0.85 11.27
C GLN A 25 -6.45 -2.14 12.08
N HIS A 26 -7.59 -2.66 12.55
CA HIS A 26 -7.63 -3.91 13.32
C HIS A 26 -7.03 -5.06 12.52
N THR A 27 -7.46 -5.23 11.26
CA THR A 27 -7.04 -6.35 10.41
C THR A 27 -5.55 -6.27 10.11
N ALA A 28 -5.04 -5.09 9.75
CA ALA A 28 -3.62 -4.89 9.49
C ALA A 28 -2.76 -5.16 10.73
N THR A 29 -3.19 -4.65 11.90
CA THR A 29 -2.49 -4.86 13.17
C THR A 29 -2.49 -6.34 13.56
N PHE A 30 -3.62 -7.02 13.39
CA PHE A 30 -3.74 -8.45 13.67
C PHE A 30 -2.79 -9.28 12.80
N ILE A 31 -2.77 -9.05 11.47
CA ILE A 31 -1.85 -9.75 10.56
C ILE A 31 -0.39 -9.48 10.96
N TRP A 32 -0.05 -8.22 11.22
CA TRP A 32 1.32 -7.85 11.63
C TRP A 32 1.73 -8.58 12.90
N LEU A 33 0.91 -8.55 13.95
CA LEU A 33 1.22 -9.20 15.23
C LEU A 33 1.25 -10.73 15.11
N ALA A 34 0.43 -11.32 14.23
CA ALA A 34 0.45 -12.75 14.00
C ALA A 34 1.75 -13.23 13.35
N ARG A 35 2.45 -12.36 12.58
CA ARG A 35 3.63 -12.72 11.77
C ARG A 35 4.92 -11.98 12.14
N CYS A 36 4.90 -11.03 13.08
CA CYS A 36 6.08 -10.19 13.37
C CYS A 36 7.28 -10.97 13.92
N THR A 37 7.07 -12.17 14.44
CA THR A 37 8.13 -13.08 14.93
C THR A 37 8.61 -14.06 13.87
N GLU A 38 7.96 -14.10 12.72
CA GLU A 38 8.36 -15.02 11.65
C GLU A 38 9.42 -14.42 10.74
N VAL A 39 10.28 -15.31 10.25
CA VAL A 39 11.39 -14.95 9.37
C VAL A 39 10.97 -15.01 7.91
N GLU A 40 10.15 -16.01 7.57
CA GLU A 40 9.68 -16.24 6.21
C GLU A 40 8.46 -15.38 5.88
N GLU A 41 8.47 -14.80 4.69
CA GLU A 41 7.37 -14.01 4.16
C GLU A 41 6.21 -14.88 3.65
N SER A 42 6.48 -16.15 3.35
CA SER A 42 5.48 -17.15 2.93
C SER A 42 4.30 -17.28 3.91
N GLY A 43 4.55 -17.02 5.19
CA GLY A 43 3.55 -17.05 6.25
C GLY A 43 2.39 -16.06 6.09
N PHE A 44 2.59 -14.98 5.33
CA PHE A 44 1.53 -14.02 5.05
C PHE A 44 0.44 -14.57 4.11
N ASP A 45 0.71 -15.68 3.40
CA ASP A 45 -0.26 -16.32 2.50
C ASP A 45 -1.53 -16.80 3.23
N LEU A 46 -1.45 -17.03 4.55
CA LEU A 46 -2.60 -17.39 5.37
C LEU A 46 -3.64 -16.26 5.47
N TYR A 47 -3.28 -15.02 5.11
CA TYR A 47 -4.10 -13.81 5.29
C TYR A 47 -4.43 -13.09 3.97
N LEU A 48 -4.32 -13.77 2.82
CA LEU A 48 -4.67 -13.18 1.52
C LEU A 48 -6.12 -12.63 1.47
N PRO A 49 -7.14 -13.32 2.01
CA PRO A 49 -8.50 -12.77 2.06
C PRO A 49 -8.63 -11.49 2.90
N GLU A 50 -7.88 -11.40 4.00
CA GLU A 50 -7.84 -10.26 4.89
C GLU A 50 -7.13 -9.07 4.24
N PHE A 51 -6.04 -9.30 3.51
CA PHE A 51 -5.39 -8.28 2.69
C PHE A 51 -6.36 -7.70 1.65
N ALA A 52 -7.08 -8.55 0.91
CA ALA A 52 -8.10 -8.09 -0.03
C ALA A 52 -9.23 -7.30 0.66
N SER A 53 -9.58 -7.68 1.89
CA SER A 53 -10.58 -6.95 2.69
C SER A 53 -10.09 -5.56 3.10
N ILE A 54 -8.81 -5.42 3.49
CA ILE A 54 -8.18 -4.11 3.75
C ILE A 54 -8.30 -3.20 2.53
N VAL A 55 -7.95 -3.71 1.34
CA VAL A 55 -8.04 -2.94 0.08
C VAL A 55 -9.49 -2.53 -0.20
N LYS A 56 -10.45 -3.45 -0.07
CA LYS A 56 -11.88 -3.20 -0.27
C LYS A 56 -12.40 -2.07 0.63
N TRP A 57 -12.09 -2.11 1.92
CA TRP A 57 -12.54 -1.08 2.86
C TRP A 57 -11.81 0.24 2.64
N SER A 58 -10.53 0.21 2.30
CA SER A 58 -9.75 1.41 1.98
C SER A 58 -10.30 2.12 0.74
N ARG A 59 -10.66 1.38 -0.32
CA ARG A 59 -11.30 1.93 -1.52
C ARG A 59 -12.62 2.63 -1.20
N PHE A 60 -13.40 2.07 -0.29
CA PHE A 60 -14.62 2.72 0.21
C PHE A 60 -14.32 4.06 0.90
N LEU A 61 -13.25 4.13 1.71
CA LEU A 61 -12.83 5.35 2.42
C LEU A 61 -12.27 6.43 1.48
N THR A 62 -11.65 6.04 0.36
CA THR A 62 -11.09 6.99 -0.61
C THR A 62 -12.09 7.49 -1.64
N THR A 63 -13.20 6.77 -1.86
CA THR A 63 -14.19 7.15 -2.87
C THR A 63 -14.91 8.44 -2.45
N PRO A 64 -14.76 9.55 -3.20
CA PRO A 64 -15.47 10.78 -2.88
C PRO A 64 -16.96 10.57 -3.10
N LYS A 65 -17.74 10.60 -2.02
CA LYS A 65 -19.19 10.66 -2.14
C LYS A 65 -19.57 12.05 -2.62
N GLN A 66 -20.32 12.11 -3.72
CA GLN A 66 -20.97 13.34 -4.15
C GLN A 66 -22.02 13.70 -3.09
N GLU A 67 -21.68 14.60 -2.17
CA GLU A 67 -22.70 15.34 -1.46
C GLU A 67 -23.50 16.18 -2.47
N PRO A 68 -24.82 16.37 -2.28
CA PRO A 68 -25.60 17.28 -3.10
C PRO A 68 -25.06 18.70 -2.88
N LYS A 69 -24.16 19.12 -3.76
CA LYS A 69 -23.54 20.44 -3.74
C LYS A 69 -24.63 21.49 -3.89
N GLU A 70 -24.90 22.27 -2.83
CA GLU A 70 -25.57 23.56 -3.00
C GLU A 70 -24.82 24.35 -4.08
N HIS A 71 -25.57 24.80 -5.09
CA HIS A 71 -25.06 25.45 -6.29
C HIS A 71 -24.65 26.91 -6.02
N CYS A 72 -23.66 27.14 -5.16
CA CYS A 72 -23.04 28.44 -5.00
C CYS A 72 -21.70 28.50 -5.76
N LEU A 73 -21.46 29.63 -6.46
CA LEU A 73 -20.27 29.84 -7.31
C LEU A 73 -18.95 29.63 -6.55
N HIS A 74 -18.97 29.89 -5.23
CA HIS A 74 -17.86 29.70 -4.30
C HIS A 74 -17.43 28.22 -4.16
N SER A 75 -18.39 27.28 -4.25
CA SER A 75 -18.13 25.82 -4.20
C SER A 75 -17.42 25.32 -5.46
N ARG A 76 -17.69 25.92 -6.64
CA ARG A 76 -16.99 25.57 -7.88
C ARG A 76 -15.54 26.04 -7.87
N LEU A 77 -15.28 27.28 -7.45
CA LEU A 77 -13.93 27.81 -7.31
C LEU A 77 -13.12 27.08 -6.23
N ALA A 78 -13.74 26.74 -5.10
CA ALA A 78 -13.12 25.88 -4.08
C ALA A 78 -12.85 24.45 -4.60
N SER A 79 -13.76 23.85 -5.38
CA SER A 79 -13.51 22.53 -5.96
C SER A 79 -12.40 22.50 -7.02
N LEU A 80 -12.08 23.65 -7.62
CA LEU A 80 -10.94 23.83 -8.53
C LEU A 80 -9.62 24.04 -7.76
N SER A 81 -9.66 24.47 -6.50
CA SER A 81 -8.48 24.73 -5.66
C SER A 81 -8.20 23.69 -4.57
N VAL A 82 -9.19 22.85 -4.21
CA VAL A 82 -9.11 21.90 -3.08
C VAL A 82 -8.70 20.49 -3.51
N SER A 83 -8.71 20.15 -4.81
CA SER A 83 -8.31 18.81 -5.25
C SER A 83 -6.79 18.54 -5.14
N SER A 84 -5.96 19.57 -4.97
CA SER A 84 -4.49 19.42 -4.96
C SER A 84 -3.81 19.68 -3.63
N VAL A 85 -4.51 20.17 -2.59
CA VAL A 85 -3.87 20.43 -1.29
C VAL A 85 -3.63 19.11 -0.55
N PRO A 86 -2.37 18.76 -0.22
CA PRO A 86 -2.08 17.54 0.52
C PRO A 86 -2.77 17.58 1.88
N ARG A 87 -3.53 16.52 2.20
CA ARG A 87 -4.20 16.40 3.51
C ARG A 87 -3.24 15.80 4.53
N PHE A 88 -3.03 16.48 5.65
CA PHE A 88 -2.32 15.93 6.80
C PHE A 88 -3.31 15.50 7.89
N SER A 89 -3.14 14.28 8.41
CA SER A 89 -3.92 13.72 9.52
C SER A 89 -2.99 13.06 10.51
N LEU A 90 -3.27 13.17 11.82
CA LEU A 90 -2.60 12.37 12.84
C LEU A 90 -3.27 11.01 13.04
N ASN A 91 -4.51 10.87 12.58
CA ASN A 91 -5.22 9.59 12.61
C ASN A 91 -4.71 8.71 11.47
N MET A 92 -4.24 7.50 11.82
CA MET A 92 -3.93 6.45 10.87
C MET A 92 -5.24 5.81 10.41
N ASN A 93 -5.58 5.95 9.14
CA ASN A 93 -6.79 5.39 8.57
C ASN A 93 -6.44 4.22 7.67
N TYR A 94 -5.76 4.48 6.54
CA TYR A 94 -5.54 3.45 5.53
C TYR A 94 -4.17 3.51 4.85
N ILE A 95 -3.38 4.58 4.95
CA ILE A 95 -2.05 4.64 4.30
C ILE A 95 -1.13 3.53 4.83
N PRO A 96 -0.87 3.39 6.15
CA PRO A 96 -0.02 2.32 6.67
C PRO A 96 -0.54 0.90 6.38
N PRO A 97 -1.85 0.59 6.59
CA PRO A 97 -2.42 -0.71 6.21
C PRO A 97 -2.28 -1.06 4.73
N LEU A 98 -2.50 -0.10 3.82
CA LEU A 98 -2.31 -0.33 2.38
C LEU A 98 -0.84 -0.56 2.04
N TYR A 99 0.07 0.18 2.67
CA TYR A 99 1.50 -0.05 2.50
C TYR A 99 1.91 -1.45 2.98
N LEU A 100 1.38 -1.88 4.14
CA LEU A 100 1.56 -3.26 4.62
C LEU A 100 1.08 -4.29 3.59
N VAL A 101 -0.11 -4.09 3.02
CA VAL A 101 -0.65 -4.96 1.95
C VAL A 101 0.32 -5.00 0.77
N ALA A 102 0.76 -3.83 0.29
CA ALA A 102 1.59 -3.74 -0.89
C ALA A 102 2.97 -4.44 -0.74
N ILE A 103 3.56 -4.39 0.46
CA ILE A 103 4.89 -4.97 0.72
C ILE A 103 4.83 -6.41 1.24
N LYS A 104 3.77 -6.85 1.93
CA LYS A 104 3.67 -8.20 2.55
C LYS A 104 2.75 -9.18 1.85
N CYS A 105 1.69 -8.72 1.17
CA CYS A 105 0.80 -9.61 0.44
C CYS A 105 1.57 -10.26 -0.74
N ARG A 106 1.35 -11.55 -1.01
CA ARG A 106 1.94 -12.28 -2.15
C ARG A 106 0.95 -12.53 -3.30
N ASP A 107 -0.22 -11.88 -3.27
CA ASP A 107 -1.15 -11.81 -4.40
C ASP A 107 -0.81 -10.60 -5.30
N PRO A 108 -0.34 -10.82 -6.55
CA PRO A 108 0.06 -9.74 -7.46
C PRO A 108 -1.05 -8.71 -7.74
N ILE A 109 -2.32 -9.13 -7.69
CA ILE A 109 -3.47 -8.25 -7.98
C ILE A 109 -3.75 -7.35 -6.77
N THR A 110 -3.94 -7.92 -5.58
CA THR A 110 -4.23 -7.17 -4.35
C THR A 110 -3.14 -6.13 -4.04
N ARG A 111 -1.86 -6.47 -4.27
CA ARG A 111 -0.74 -5.52 -4.09
C ARG A 111 -0.87 -4.30 -5.00
N ARG A 112 -1.14 -4.53 -6.29
CA ARG A 112 -1.31 -3.46 -7.28
C ARG A 112 -2.51 -2.59 -6.95
N GLU A 113 -3.62 -3.18 -6.51
CA GLU A 113 -4.77 -2.40 -6.07
C GLU A 113 -4.44 -1.52 -4.85
N ALA A 114 -3.68 -2.04 -3.88
CA ALA A 114 -3.25 -1.26 -2.72
C ALA A 114 -2.36 -0.07 -3.12
N ILE A 115 -1.40 -0.30 -4.02
CA ILE A 115 -0.53 0.76 -4.56
C ILE A 115 -1.34 1.79 -5.34
N SER A 116 -2.32 1.38 -6.16
CA SER A 116 -3.20 2.32 -6.88
C SER A 116 -3.95 3.24 -5.90
N ILE A 117 -4.46 2.71 -4.78
CA ILE A 117 -5.12 3.56 -3.76
C ILE A 117 -4.13 4.55 -3.14
N LEU A 118 -2.89 4.13 -2.89
CA LEU A 118 -1.84 5.02 -2.37
C LEU A 118 -1.48 6.12 -3.39
N GLU A 119 -1.34 5.77 -4.67
CA GLU A 119 -1.05 6.73 -5.76
C GLU A 119 -2.20 7.73 -5.97
N GLU A 120 -3.45 7.30 -5.79
CA GLU A 120 -4.64 8.18 -5.83
C GLU A 120 -4.78 9.05 -4.57
N THR A 121 -4.10 8.70 -3.47
CA THR A 121 -4.21 9.40 -2.20
C THR A 121 -3.28 10.60 -2.15
N ASN A 122 -3.86 11.80 -2.14
CA ASN A 122 -3.13 13.04 -1.89
C ASN A 122 -3.13 13.39 -0.39
N GLY A 123 -2.21 12.80 0.38
CA GLY A 123 -2.10 13.10 1.81
C GLY A 123 -1.05 12.30 2.59
N ARG A 124 -0.97 12.63 3.87
CA ARG A 124 -0.05 12.07 4.85
C ARG A 124 -0.76 11.78 6.17
N GLU A 125 -0.52 10.59 6.71
CA GLU A 125 -1.01 10.13 8.01
C GLU A 125 0.17 10.05 9.00
N GLY A 126 0.42 11.13 9.74
CA GLY A 126 1.60 11.23 10.62
C GLY A 126 2.89 11.13 9.81
N LEU A 127 3.64 10.04 9.99
CA LEU A 127 4.88 9.74 9.25
C LEU A 127 4.63 9.09 7.87
N TRP A 128 3.39 8.71 7.59
CA TRP A 128 3.03 7.92 6.42
C TRP A 128 2.58 8.80 5.27
N ASP A 129 3.51 9.16 4.39
CA ASP A 129 3.24 9.93 3.18
C ASP A 129 2.79 9.00 2.03
N ALA A 130 1.57 9.18 1.50
CA ALA A 130 1.00 8.25 0.53
C ALA A 130 1.85 8.11 -0.74
N ARG A 131 2.41 9.22 -1.23
CA ARG A 131 3.18 9.24 -2.49
C ARG A 131 4.53 8.56 -2.33
N LEU A 132 5.24 8.85 -1.24
CA LEU A 132 6.47 8.17 -0.87
C LEU A 132 6.25 6.64 -0.76
N HIS A 133 5.23 6.24 -0.01
CA HIS A 133 4.97 4.83 0.27
C HIS A 133 4.46 4.08 -0.97
N ALA A 134 3.71 4.75 -1.86
CA ALA A 134 3.36 4.21 -3.17
C ALA A 134 4.61 3.92 -4.02
N LYS A 135 5.54 4.89 -4.10
CA LYS A 135 6.78 4.75 -4.87
C LYS A 135 7.68 3.65 -4.34
N ALA A 136 7.88 3.60 -3.02
CA ALA A 136 8.64 2.53 -2.38
C ALA A 136 8.00 1.16 -2.63
N ALA A 137 6.69 1.02 -2.41
CA ALA A 137 5.99 -0.25 -2.62
C ALA A 137 6.01 -0.70 -4.10
N ARG A 138 5.87 0.23 -5.04
CA ARG A 138 5.98 -0.05 -6.47
C ARG A 138 7.35 -0.59 -6.85
N ARG A 139 8.41 0.05 -6.35
CA ARG A 139 9.78 -0.39 -6.59
C ARG A 139 10.05 -1.75 -5.96
N LEU A 140 9.50 -2.00 -4.76
CA LEU A 140 9.56 -3.31 -4.13
C LEU A 140 8.94 -4.39 -5.03
N VAL A 141 7.72 -4.16 -5.54
CA VAL A 141 7.05 -5.10 -6.46
C VAL A 141 7.91 -5.34 -7.71
N GLU A 142 8.46 -4.30 -8.30
CA GLU A 142 9.35 -4.43 -9.47
C GLU A 142 10.56 -5.33 -9.19
N VAL A 143 11.24 -5.12 -8.06
CA VAL A 143 12.42 -5.92 -7.67
C VAL A 143 12.04 -7.40 -7.51
N GLU A 144 10.97 -7.69 -6.78
CA GLU A 144 10.56 -9.08 -6.53
C GLU A 144 10.09 -9.77 -7.81
N GLU A 145 9.23 -9.12 -8.59
CA GLU A 145 8.62 -9.73 -9.77
C GLU A 145 9.60 -9.86 -10.95
N SER A 146 10.52 -8.90 -11.11
CA SER A 146 11.59 -9.03 -12.12
C SER A 146 12.52 -10.21 -11.81
N GLY A 147 12.87 -10.42 -10.54
CA GLY A 147 13.66 -11.56 -10.08
C GLY A 147 13.02 -12.90 -10.45
N VAL A 148 11.70 -13.02 -10.20
CA VAL A 148 10.94 -14.23 -10.57
C VAL A 148 10.96 -14.47 -12.09
N LEU A 149 10.68 -13.44 -12.90
CA LEU A 149 10.63 -13.59 -14.36
C LEU A 149 11.99 -13.94 -14.95
N ILE A 150 13.08 -13.35 -14.44
CA ILE A 150 14.45 -13.69 -14.84
C ILE A 150 14.77 -15.14 -14.47
N PHE A 151 14.39 -15.57 -13.27
CA PHE A 151 14.56 -16.97 -12.84
C PHE A 151 13.77 -17.96 -13.69
N GLU A 152 12.57 -17.58 -14.14
CA GLU A 152 11.76 -18.35 -15.09
C GLU A 152 12.32 -18.36 -16.53
N GLY A 153 13.46 -17.70 -16.77
CA GLY A 153 14.22 -17.74 -18.02
C GLY A 153 14.07 -16.52 -18.92
N ALA A 154 13.44 -15.43 -18.44
CA ALA A 154 13.44 -14.17 -19.18
C ALA A 154 14.87 -13.59 -19.26
N LYS A 155 15.24 -13.04 -20.42
CA LYS A 155 16.55 -12.39 -20.62
C LYS A 155 16.57 -10.99 -20.02
N SER A 156 15.42 -10.34 -20.01
CA SER A 156 15.21 -9.05 -19.36
C SER A 156 13.81 -8.99 -18.76
N ALA A 157 13.68 -8.33 -17.60
CA ALA A 157 12.40 -8.04 -16.96
C ALA A 157 12.47 -6.68 -16.27
N TYR A 158 11.48 -5.81 -16.50
CA TYR A 158 11.38 -4.50 -15.86
C TYR A 158 9.92 -4.07 -15.74
N MET A 159 9.63 -3.10 -14.86
CA MET A 159 8.28 -2.55 -14.76
C MET A 159 8.10 -1.38 -15.74
N GLU A 160 7.02 -1.42 -16.53
CA GLU A 160 6.66 -0.32 -17.42
C GLU A 160 6.41 0.98 -16.62
N PRO A 161 6.94 2.13 -17.08
CA PRO A 161 6.60 3.43 -16.52
C PRO A 161 5.11 3.76 -16.65
N GLY A 162 4.54 4.52 -15.71
CA GLY A 162 3.13 4.92 -15.73
C GLY A 162 2.30 4.24 -14.64
N PRO A 163 0.97 4.33 -14.61
CA PRO A 163 0.18 3.88 -13.45
C PRO A 163 -0.09 2.36 -13.42
N LEU A 164 0.04 1.66 -14.54
CA LEU A 164 -0.53 0.30 -14.72
C LEU A 164 0.31 -0.86 -14.12
N MET A 165 1.52 -0.60 -13.59
CA MET A 165 2.42 -1.59 -12.97
C MET A 165 2.55 -2.91 -13.78
N ARG A 166 2.73 -2.79 -15.09
CA ARG A 166 2.88 -3.94 -15.98
C ARG A 166 4.34 -4.38 -16.01
N MET A 167 4.60 -5.66 -15.76
CA MET A 167 5.94 -6.21 -15.95
C MET A 167 6.13 -6.56 -17.42
N ILE A 168 7.22 -6.06 -18.01
CA ILE A 168 7.64 -6.38 -19.36
C ILE A 168 8.81 -7.35 -19.27
N ALA A 169 8.65 -8.55 -19.82
CA ALA A 169 9.71 -9.54 -19.94
C ALA A 169 9.89 -9.94 -21.40
N ASP A 170 11.12 -9.81 -21.91
CA ASP A 170 11.48 -10.06 -23.31
C ASP A 170 10.61 -9.27 -24.33
N GLY A 171 10.09 -8.11 -23.94
CA GLY A 171 9.22 -7.27 -24.77
C GLY A 171 7.72 -7.57 -24.67
N GLU A 172 7.32 -8.54 -23.86
CA GLU A 172 5.92 -8.91 -23.66
C GLU A 172 5.46 -8.63 -22.23
N VAL A 173 4.18 -8.28 -22.07
CA VAL A 173 3.58 -8.15 -20.74
C VAL A 173 3.49 -9.53 -20.11
N ARG A 174 4.18 -9.75 -19.01
CA ARG A 174 4.08 -10.96 -18.19
C ARG A 174 3.64 -10.61 -16.79
N MET A 175 2.94 -11.51 -16.13
CA MET A 175 2.61 -11.40 -14.72
C MET A 175 3.11 -12.66 -14.03
N PRO A 176 3.80 -12.55 -12.88
CA PRO A 176 4.12 -13.71 -12.07
C PRO A 176 2.84 -14.48 -11.73
N ARG A 177 2.91 -15.81 -11.71
CA ARG A 177 1.76 -16.63 -11.31
C ARG A 177 1.45 -16.39 -9.83
N GLN A 178 0.19 -16.58 -9.44
CA GLN A 178 -0.21 -16.56 -8.03
C GLN A 178 0.72 -17.48 -7.22
N ASN A 179 1.27 -16.98 -6.10
CA ASN A 179 2.22 -17.67 -5.22
C ASN A 179 3.58 -18.05 -5.86
N SER A 180 3.94 -17.50 -7.04
CA SER A 180 5.24 -17.78 -7.67
C SER A 180 6.39 -16.96 -7.12
N ILE A 181 6.12 -15.92 -6.33
CA ILE A 181 7.16 -15.13 -5.66
C ILE A 181 7.75 -15.98 -4.54
N GLN A 182 8.73 -16.80 -4.87
CA GLN A 182 9.45 -17.62 -3.90
C GLN A 182 10.14 -16.74 -2.86
N GLU A 183 10.36 -17.31 -1.68
CA GLU A 183 10.99 -16.62 -0.55
C GLU A 183 12.34 -15.98 -0.94
N CYS A 184 13.07 -16.60 -1.86
CA CYS A 184 14.37 -16.11 -2.31
C CYS A 184 14.35 -14.80 -3.10
N PHE A 185 13.19 -14.41 -3.63
CA PHE A 185 12.99 -13.14 -4.34
C PHE A 185 12.31 -12.08 -3.47
N ARG A 186 11.92 -12.42 -2.24
CA ARG A 186 11.20 -11.50 -1.35
C ARG A 186 12.15 -10.47 -0.75
N VAL A 187 11.68 -9.23 -0.67
CA VAL A 187 12.35 -8.20 0.12
C VAL A 187 11.90 -8.37 1.57
N HIS A 188 12.79 -8.84 2.43
CA HIS A 188 12.48 -9.06 3.85
C HIS A 188 12.50 -7.78 4.67
N ASP A 189 13.37 -6.84 4.29
CA ASP A 189 13.57 -5.60 5.04
C ASP A 189 13.94 -4.43 4.12
N MET A 190 13.47 -3.25 4.49
CA MET A 190 13.68 -2.00 3.75
C MET A 190 13.76 -0.82 4.71
N ASP A 191 14.81 -0.01 4.59
CA ASP A 191 14.94 1.27 5.31
C ASP A 191 14.70 2.44 4.36
N LEU A 192 13.85 3.39 4.78
CA LEU A 192 13.69 4.70 4.14
C LEU A 192 14.46 5.75 4.94
N ARG A 193 15.45 6.41 4.31
CA ARG A 193 16.29 7.43 4.96
C ARG A 193 16.43 8.68 4.09
N ASN A 194 16.92 9.77 4.69
CA ASN A 194 17.23 11.01 3.99
C ASN A 194 16.06 11.55 3.13
N VAL A 195 14.83 11.41 3.64
CA VAL A 195 13.62 11.87 2.95
C VAL A 195 13.65 13.39 2.85
N THR A 196 13.68 13.93 1.64
CA THR A 196 13.64 15.37 1.40
C THR A 196 12.22 15.92 1.40
N GLU A 197 12.07 17.18 1.78
CA GLU A 197 10.78 17.88 1.83
C GLU A 197 10.45 18.53 0.48
N GLY A 198 9.17 18.58 0.12
CA GLY A 198 8.68 19.36 -1.02
C GLY A 198 7.70 18.63 -1.93
N VAL A 199 7.32 19.30 -3.02
CA VAL A 199 6.41 18.78 -4.05
C VAL A 199 7.07 17.65 -4.85
N THR A 200 8.39 17.62 -4.94
CA THR A 200 9.20 16.52 -5.46
C THR A 200 10.21 16.15 -4.39
N GLY A 201 10.10 14.94 -3.85
CA GLY A 201 10.97 14.45 -2.79
C GLY A 201 11.89 13.35 -3.32
N THR A 202 12.97 13.12 -2.59
CA THR A 202 13.91 12.02 -2.78
C THR A 202 14.01 11.24 -1.49
N VAL A 203 14.18 9.94 -1.59
CA VAL A 203 14.41 9.05 -0.46
C VAL A 203 15.50 8.06 -0.79
N ASP A 204 16.40 7.83 0.15
CA ASP A 204 17.36 6.73 0.07
C ASP A 204 16.67 5.47 0.59
N ILE A 205 16.57 4.46 -0.28
CA ILE A 205 15.98 3.17 0.07
C ILE A 205 17.07 2.11 0.11
N THR A 206 17.22 1.45 1.26
CA THR A 206 18.10 0.28 1.40
C THR A 206 17.28 -0.99 1.37
N TRP A 207 17.45 -1.81 0.34
CA TRP A 207 16.77 -3.10 0.16
C TRP A 207 17.58 -4.25 0.75
N ARG A 208 16.91 -5.24 1.32
CA ARG A 208 17.55 -6.42 1.91
C ARG A 208 16.78 -7.68 1.55
N ILE A 209 17.46 -8.58 0.85
CA ILE A 209 16.96 -9.91 0.49
C ILE A 209 17.81 -10.95 1.21
N TYR A 210 17.14 -11.94 1.79
CA TYR A 210 17.76 -13.07 2.48
C TYR A 210 17.36 -14.35 1.76
N PRO A 211 18.04 -14.70 0.64
CA PRO A 211 17.58 -15.77 -0.24
C PRO A 211 17.55 -17.14 0.43
N ASN A 212 18.36 -17.32 1.48
CA ASN A 212 18.45 -18.54 2.27
C ASN A 212 18.10 -18.31 3.76
N GLY A 213 17.34 -17.25 4.06
CA GLY A 213 16.95 -16.89 5.42
C GLY A 213 17.91 -15.94 6.15
N ARG A 214 17.44 -15.36 7.27
CA ARG A 214 18.07 -14.20 7.95
C ARG A 214 19.48 -14.44 8.53
N HIS A 215 19.96 -15.68 8.56
CA HIS A 215 21.27 -16.05 9.12
C HIS A 215 22.35 -16.31 8.06
N GLU A 216 22.00 -16.24 6.77
CA GLU A 216 22.90 -16.52 5.65
C GLU A 216 23.34 -15.26 4.89
N GLU A 217 23.98 -15.43 3.74
CA GLU A 217 24.42 -14.33 2.87
C GLU A 217 23.25 -13.40 2.54
N LYS A 218 23.47 -12.11 2.78
CA LYS A 218 22.50 -11.04 2.58
C LYS A 218 22.87 -10.25 1.34
N THR A 219 21.93 -10.10 0.43
CA THR A 219 22.05 -9.12 -0.65
C THR A 219 21.48 -7.79 -0.17
N GLN A 220 22.31 -6.74 -0.18
CA GLN A 220 21.92 -5.38 0.21
C GLN A 220 22.41 -4.37 -0.81
N TRP A 221 21.54 -3.45 -1.21
CA TRP A 221 21.90 -2.28 -2.00
C TRP A 221 21.06 -1.07 -1.59
N THR A 222 21.55 0.12 -1.90
CA THR A 222 20.86 1.38 -1.65
C THR A 222 20.68 2.10 -2.99
N GLU A 223 19.49 2.65 -3.21
CA GLU A 223 19.19 3.51 -4.36
C GLU A 223 18.38 4.73 -3.92
N VAL A 224 18.37 5.77 -4.75
CA VAL A 224 17.60 6.98 -4.52
C VAL A 224 16.32 6.89 -5.34
N LEU A 225 15.15 7.03 -4.69
CA LEU A 225 13.87 7.15 -5.39
C LEU A 225 13.35 8.58 -5.34
N GLU A 226 12.84 9.05 -6.47
CA GLU A 226 12.08 10.28 -6.57
C GLU A 226 10.58 10.00 -6.42
N PHE A 227 9.91 10.79 -5.57
CA PHE A 227 8.48 10.67 -5.29
C PHE A 227 7.76 11.99 -5.39
#